data_AF-A0A3C0NAQ2-F1
#
_entry.id   AF-A0A3C0NAQ2-F1
#
_cell.length_a   1.000
_cell.length_b   1.000
_cell.length_c   1.000
_cell.angle_alpha   90.00
_cell.angle_beta   90.00
_cell.angle_gamma   90.00
#
_symmetry.space_group_name_H-M   'P 1'
#
loop_
_entity.id
_entity.type
_entity.pdbx_description
1 polymer ?
#
loop_
_entity_poly.entity_id
_entity_poly.type
_entity_poly.pdbx_seq_one_letter_code
_entity_poly.pdbx_strand_id
1 'polypeptide(L)' 'MSEAEKPVFVRGRVPESLRARFKATCALEGRDMSDVLKELIEKWLEENEKPSFIKKGKGD' A
#
# COMPACT_ATOMS: atom_id res chain seq x y z
N MET A 1 -17.64 -15.70 -6.22
CA MET A 1 -16.20 -16.04 -6.31
C MET A 1 -15.49 -14.73 -6.54
N SER A 2 -14.68 -14.29 -5.58
CA SER A 2 -14.11 -12.95 -5.56
C SER A 2 -13.05 -12.83 -6.65
N GLU A 3 -13.21 -11.90 -7.59
CA GLU A 3 -12.14 -11.51 -8.51
C GLU A 3 -10.96 -11.02 -7.66
N ALA A 4 -9.87 -11.79 -7.64
CA ALA A 4 -8.63 -11.34 -7.05
C ALA A 4 -8.19 -10.08 -7.81
N GLU A 5 -8.19 -8.93 -7.13
CA GLU A 5 -7.81 -7.65 -7.71
C GLU A 5 -6.43 -7.78 -8.37
N LYS A 6 -6.31 -7.34 -9.62
CA LYS A 6 -5.06 -7.48 -10.37
C LYS A 6 -3.98 -6.59 -9.73
N PRO A 7 -2.81 -7.13 -9.38
CA PRO A 7 -1.73 -6.32 -8.82
C PRO A 7 -1.23 -5.32 -9.85
N VAL A 8 -1.08 -4.06 -9.44
CA VAL A 8 -0.55 -2.96 -10.26
C VAL A 8 0.69 -2.36 -9.61
N PHE A 9 1.57 -1.78 -10.44
CA PHE A 9 2.79 -1.14 -9.94
C PHE A 9 2.54 0.31 -9.53
N VAL A 10 2.88 0.64 -8.28
CA VAL A 10 3.01 2.02 -7.82
C VAL A 10 4.45 2.49 -8.08
N ARG A 11 4.63 3.58 -8.83
CA ARG A 11 5.96 4.13 -9.16
C ARG A 11 6.13 5.51 -8.53
N GLY A 12 7.26 5.72 -7.85
CA GLY A 12 7.64 6.99 -7.26
C GLY A 12 9.15 7.19 -7.29
N ARG A 13 9.60 8.44 -7.27
CA ARG A 13 11.02 8.74 -7.10
C ARG A 13 11.33 8.81 -5.61
N VAL A 14 12.35 8.06 -5.20
CA VAL A 14 12.88 8.08 -3.84
C VAL A 14 14.41 8.19 -3.90
N PRO A 15 15.06 8.77 -2.88
CA PRO A 15 16.52 8.72 -2.77
C PRO A 15 17.03 7.28 -2.78
N GLU A 16 18.17 7.04 -3.43
CA GLU A 16 18.77 5.70 -3.50
C GLU A 16 19.04 5.11 -2.11
N SER A 17 19.56 5.93 -1.20
CA SER A 17 19.83 5.54 0.18
C SER A 17 18.58 5.07 0.92
N LEU A 18 17.42 5.68 0.64
CA LEU A 18 16.13 5.29 1.24
C LEU A 18 15.69 3.93 0.70
N ARG A 19 15.75 3.72 -0.62
CA ARG A 19 15.44 2.43 -1.25
C ARG A 19 16.36 1.31 -0.74
N ALA A 20 17.65 1.59 -0.59
CA ALA A 20 18.63 0.63 -0.10
C ALA A 20 18.32 0.19 1.34
N ARG A 21 18.04 1.13 2.23
CA ARG A 21 17.62 0.84 3.61
C ARG A 21 16.33 0.05 3.65
N PHE A 22 15.31 0.47 2.89
CA PHE A 22 14.03 -0.23 2.81
C PHE A 22 14.21 -1.70 2.39
N LYS A 23 14.97 -1.93 1.31
CA LYS A 23 15.25 -3.29 0.82
C LYS A 23 16.02 -4.12 1.85
N ALA A 24 17.03 -3.55 2.49
CA ALA A 24 17.81 -4.25 3.51
C ALA A 24 16.95 -4.65 4.71
N THR A 25 16.09 -3.75 5.21
CA THR A 25 15.17 -4.04 6.31
C THR A 25 14.18 -5.13 5.95
N CYS A 26 13.54 -5.07 4.77
CA CYS A 26 12.61 -6.11 4.32
C CYS A 26 13.31 -7.49 4.26
N ALA A 27 14.54 -7.53 3.75
CA ALA A 27 15.33 -8.76 3.67
C ALA A 27 15.69 -9.32 5.06
N LEU A 28 16.06 -8.45 6.02
CA LEU A 28 16.37 -8.85 7.39
C LEU A 28 15.14 -9.42 8.12
N GLU A 29 13.96 -8.87 7.86
CA GLU A 29 12.71 -9.35 8.45
C GLU A 29 12.07 -10.52 7.69
N GLY A 30 12.67 -10.96 6.58
CA GLY A 30 12.13 -12.05 5.75
C GLY A 30 10.80 -11.69 5.09
N ARG A 31 10.56 -10.40 4.85
CA ARG A 31 9.30 -9.85 4.36
C ARG A 31 9.39 -9.49 2.87
N ASP A 32 8.30 -9.70 2.14
CA ASP A 32 8.21 -9.24 0.75
C ASP A 32 8.04 -7.71 0.68
N MET A 33 8.73 -7.09 -0.29
CA MET A 33 8.69 -5.64 -0.47
C MET A 33 7.31 -5.13 -0.88
N SER A 34 6.53 -5.91 -1.64
CA SER A 34 5.18 -5.54 -2.04
C SER A 34 4.22 -5.58 -0.87
N ASP A 35 4.34 -6.56 0.04
CA ASP A 35 3.54 -6.61 1.26
C ASP A 35 3.82 -5.42 2.18
N VAL A 36 5.10 -5.12 2.43
CA VAL A 36 5.48 -3.94 3.23
C VAL A 36 5.01 -2.64 2.56
N LEU A 37 5.15 -2.52 1.24
CA LEU A 37 4.68 -1.34 0.51
C LEU A 37 3.16 -1.18 0.61
N LYS A 38 2.41 -2.28 0.52
CA LYS A 38 0.95 -2.28 0.68
C LYS A 38 0.55 -1.76 2.05
N GLU A 39 1.14 -2.30 3.12
CA GLU A 39 0.84 -1.85 4.49
C GLU A 39 1.17 -0.37 4.71
N LEU A 40 2.28 0.12 4.15
CA LEU A 40 2.63 1.54 4.23
C LEU A 40 1.62 2.43 3.49
N ILE A 41 1.08 1.98 2.35
CA ILE A 41 0.05 2.69 1.61
C ILE A 41 -1.28 2.68 2.38
N GLU A 42 -1.71 1.52 2.90
CA GLU A 42 -2.91 1.37 3.70
C GLU A 42 -2.87 2.28 4.93
N LYS A 43 -1.76 2.26 5.68
CA LYS A 43 -1.57 3.14 6.83
C LYS A 43 -1.62 4.62 6.46
N TRP A 44 -0.97 5.01 5.37
CA TRP A 44 -1.04 6.39 4.89
C TRP A 44 -2.49 6.80 4.57
N LEU A 45 -3.28 5.91 3.95
CA LEU A 45 -4.69 6.14 3.68
C LEU A 45 -5.50 6.24 4.97
N GLU A 46 -5.31 5.36 5.96
CA GLU A 46 -6.01 5.44 7.24
C GLU A 46 -5.80 6.79 7.94
N GLU A 47 -4.59 7.36 7.84
CA GLU A 47 -4.25 8.63 8.47
C GLU A 47 -4.71 9.87 7.68
N ASN A 48 -4.84 9.77 6.35
CA ASN A 48 -5.00 10.94 5.46
C ASN A 48 -6.28 10.91 4.62
N GLU A 49 -6.88 9.74 4.43
CA GLU A 49 -8.20 9.62 3.83
C GLU A 49 -9.20 10.21 4.82
N LYS A 50 -9.58 11.47 4.58
CA LYS A 50 -10.78 12.03 5.22
C LYS A 50 -11.90 11.02 4.97
N PRO A 51 -12.82 10.78 5.93
CA PRO A 51 -14.02 10.00 5.67
C PRO A 51 -14.83 10.69 4.57
N SER A 52 -14.48 10.37 3.33
CA SER A 52 -15.29 10.60 2.17
C SER A 52 -16.45 9.64 2.39
N PHE A 53 -17.62 10.21 2.63
CA PHE A 53 -18.87 9.48 2.68
C PHE A 53 -18.98 8.62 1.41
N ILE A 54 -18.54 7.36 1.46
CA ILE A 54 -18.98 6.34 0.54
C ILE A 54 -20.42 6.07 0.95
N LYS A 55 -21.32 6.92 0.45
CA LYS A 55 -22.75 6.70 0.38
C LYS A 55 -22.94 5.54 -0.60
N LYS A 56 -22.69 4.30 -0.16
CA LYS A 56 -23.11 3.11 -0.91
C LYS A 56 -24.60 2.94 -0.69
N GLY A 57 -25.33 3.05 -1.80
CA GLY A 57 -26.75 3.36 -1.88
C GLY A 57 -27.67 2.43 -1.09
N LYS A 58 -28.64 3.07 -0.43
CA LYS A 58 -30.00 2.56 -0.33
C LYS A 58 -30.61 2.70 -1.73
N GLY A 59 -30.84 1.57 -2.40
CA GLY A 59 -31.60 1.45 -3.63
C GLY A 59 -32.60 0.32 -3.42
N ASP A 60 -33.86 0.65 -3.66
CA ASP A 60 -35.13 -0.01 -3.33
C ASP A 60 -35.24 -1.53 -3.48
#